data_AF-A0A1G9ZB20-F1
#
_entry.id   AF-A0A1G9ZB20-F1
#
_cell.length_a   1.000
_cell.length_b   1.000
_cell.length_c   1.000
_cell.angle_alpha   90.00
_cell.angle_beta   90.00
_cell.angle_gamma   90.00
#
_symmetry.space_group_name_H-M   'P 1'
#
loop_
_entity.id
_entity.type
_entity.pdbx_description
1 polymer ?
#
loop_
_entity_poly.entity_id
_entity_poly.type
_entity_poly.pdbx_seq_one_letter_code
_entity_poly.pdbx_strand_id
1 'polypeptide(L)' 'MTETPDPTTETEWQRKRRLAAVFGDVLPDTTSDEREPGAPSDGNPSEEWLKAQVPPHHGG' A
#
# COMPACT_ATOMS: atom_id res chain seq x y z
N MET A 1 -3.62 -5.20 35.29
CA MET A 1 -2.30 -4.64 34.94
C MET A 1 -1.92 -5.22 33.60
N THR A 2 -2.01 -4.45 32.52
CA THR A 2 -1.55 -4.90 31.20
C THR A 2 -0.03 -4.91 31.22
N GLU A 3 0.56 -6.10 31.13
CA GLU A 3 1.99 -6.31 30.96
C GLU A 3 2.39 -5.75 29.59
N THR A 4 3.13 -4.64 29.57
CA THR A 4 3.71 -4.14 28.33
C THR A 4 4.84 -5.10 27.96
N PRO A 5 4.81 -5.73 26.77
CA PRO A 5 5.86 -6.65 26.36
C PRO A 5 7.20 -5.91 26.32
N ASP A 6 8.24 -6.59 26.81
CA ASP A 6 9.62 -6.09 26.84
C ASP A 6 10.08 -5.72 25.41
N PRO A 7 10.49 -4.46 25.14
CA PRO A 7 10.78 -3.98 23.78
C PRO A 7 11.96 -4.69 23.10
N THR A 8 12.70 -5.50 23.85
CA THR A 8 13.85 -6.31 23.44
C THR A 8 13.45 -7.65 22.80
N THR A 9 12.21 -8.09 22.99
CA THR A 9 11.70 -9.38 22.44
C THR A 9 10.93 -9.19 21.13
N GLU A 10 10.53 -7.96 20.81
CA GLU A 10 9.72 -7.65 19.64
C GLU A 10 10.54 -7.73 18.34
N THR A 11 10.04 -8.49 17.36
CA THR A 11 10.60 -8.51 16.00
C THR A 11 10.34 -7.19 15.27
N GLU A 12 11.14 -6.87 14.25
CA GLU A 12 11.01 -5.58 13.53
C GLU A 12 9.61 -5.36 12.93
N TRP A 13 8.96 -6.42 12.43
CA TRP A 13 7.62 -6.31 11.85
C TRP A 13 6.56 -5.99 12.92
N GLN A 14 6.67 -6.58 14.11
CA GLN A 14 5.77 -6.33 15.23
C GLN A 14 5.91 -4.87 15.68
N ARG A 15 7.16 -4.40 15.81
CA ARG A 15 7.46 -3.02 16.17
C ARG A 15 6.87 -2.04 15.18
N LYS A 16 7.07 -2.28 13.87
CA LYS A 16 6.52 -1.44 12.80
C LYS A 16 4.99 -1.40 12.85
N ARG A 17 4.33 -2.55 13.05
CA ARG A 17 2.87 -2.64 13.17
C ARG A 17 2.34 -1.90 14.41
N ARG A 18 3.01 -2.02 15.56
CA ARG A 18 2.63 -1.34 16.80
C ARG A 18 2.72 0.18 16.65
N LEU A 19 3.77 0.67 16.01
CA LEU A 19 3.93 2.09 15.70
C LEU A 19 2.86 2.57 14.72
N ALA A 20 2.60 1.81 13.65
CA ALA A 20 1.58 2.16 12.66
C ALA A 20 0.14 2.19 13.24
N ALA A 21 -0.15 1.36 14.26
CA ALA A 21 -1.44 1.40 14.95
C ALA A 21 -1.71 2.72 15.69
N VAL A 22 -0.66 3.45 16.08
CA VAL A 22 -0.77 4.74 16.80
C VAL A 22 -0.54 5.92 15.87
N PHE A 23 0.47 5.83 15.00
CA PHE A 23 0.96 6.93 14.18
C PHE A 23 0.54 6.83 12.71
N GLY A 24 -0.07 5.72 12.29
CA GLY A 24 -0.27 5.40 10.88
C GLY A 24 1.00 4.94 10.17
N ASP A 25 0.86 4.57 8.91
CA ASP A 25 2.01 4.25 8.06
C ASP A 25 2.81 5.50 7.71
N VAL A 26 4.13 5.33 7.57
CA VAL A 26 5.00 6.40 7.07
C VAL A 26 4.63 6.67 5.61
N LEU A 27 4.25 7.91 5.31
CA LEU A 27 4.02 8.33 3.94
C LEU A 27 5.33 8.26 3.14
N PRO A 28 5.28 7.83 1.87
CA PRO A 28 6.46 7.88 1.01
C PRO A 28 6.97 9.32 0.87
N ASP A 29 8.29 9.48 0.75
CA ASP A 29 8.94 10.78 0.49
C ASP A 29 8.46 11.43 -0.80
N THR A 30 8.01 10.63 -1.76
CA THR A 30 7.50 11.10 -3.05
C THR A 30 6.01 10.85 -3.19
N THR A 31 5.33 11.77 -3.85
CA THR A 31 3.90 11.65 -4.14
C THR A 31 3.65 10.65 -5.27
N SER A 32 2.38 10.38 -5.59
CA SER A 32 2.05 9.43 -6.66
C SER A 32 2.39 9.95 -8.06
N ASP A 33 2.38 11.27 -8.26
CA ASP A 33 2.69 11.92 -9.54
C ASP A 33 4.20 12.00 -9.83
N GLU A 34 5.04 12.00 -8.79
CA GLU A 34 6.50 11.96 -8.91
C GLU A 34 7.04 10.55 -9.18
N ARG A 35 6.25 9.51 -8.91
CA ARG A 35 6.61 8.11 -9.18
C ARG A 35 6.35 7.80 -10.65
N GLU A 36 7.29 7.09 -11.28
CA GLU A 36 7.11 6.62 -12.65
C GLU A 36 5.84 5.75 -12.74
N PRO A 37 4.87 6.12 -13.60
CA PRO A 37 3.67 5.32 -13.83
C PRO A 37 4.08 4.03 -14.55
N GLY A 38 4.38 2.98 -13.78
CA GLY A 38 4.89 1.72 -14.33
C GLY A 38 5.78 0.91 -13.39
N ALA A 39 6.16 1.43 -12.22
CA ALA A 39 6.71 0.59 -11.17
C ALA A 39 5.72 -0.56 -10.88
N PRO A 40 6.16 -1.84 -10.96
CA PRO A 40 5.25 -2.98 -10.93
C PRO A 40 4.55 -3.05 -9.57
N SER A 41 3.32 -2.54 -9.53
CA SER A 41 2.34 -2.96 -8.54
C SER A 41 1.75 -4.24 -9.11
N ASP A 42 2.12 -5.39 -8.56
CA ASP A 42 1.59 -6.70 -8.97
C ASP A 42 0.07 -6.63 -9.14
N GLY A 43 -0.39 -6.69 -10.40
CA GLY A 43 -1.81 -6.74 -10.79
C GLY A 43 -2.69 -5.64 -10.19
N ASN A 44 -2.66 -4.42 -10.75
CA ASN A 44 -3.55 -3.35 -10.31
C ASN A 44 -5.00 -3.65 -10.75
N PRO A 45 -5.92 -4.05 -9.85
CA PRO A 45 -7.30 -4.41 -10.21
C PRO A 45 -8.08 -3.24 -10.84
N SER A 46 -7.59 -2.01 -10.63
CA SER A 46 -8.14 -0.80 -11.24
C SER A 46 -7.98 -0.79 -12.78
N GLU A 47 -6.88 -1.35 -13.30
CA GLU A 47 -6.65 -1.40 -14.75
C GLU A 47 -7.52 -2.45 -15.43
N GLU A 48 -7.71 -3.61 -14.78
CA GLU A 48 -8.59 -4.66 -15.29
C GLU A 48 -10.04 -4.19 -15.33
N TRP A 49 -10.49 -3.49 -14.27
CA TRP A 49 -11.81 -2.88 -14.24
C TRP A 49 -11.98 -1.84 -15.37
N LEU A 50 -10.99 -0.97 -15.60
CA LEU A 50 -11.05 0.06 -16.64
C LEU A 50 -11.14 -0.55 -18.05
N LYS A 51 -10.37 -1.61 -18.33
CA LYS A 51 -10.41 -2.34 -19.61
C LYS A 51 -11.76 -3.02 -19.84
N ALA A 52 -12.43 -3.46 -18.78
CA ALA A 52 -13.76 -4.06 -18.87
C ALA A 52 -14.87 -3.05 -19.18
N GLN A 53 -14.62 -1.74 -19.06
CA GLN A 53 -15.60 -0.69 -19.36
C GLN A 53 -15.55 -0.21 -20.82
N VAL A 54 -14.70 -0.78 -21.69
CA VAL A 54 -14.60 -0.33 -23.09
C VAL A 54 -15.88 -0.72 -23.87
N PRO A 55 -16.63 0.26 -24.43
CA PRO A 55 -17.84 -0.04 -25.20
C PRO A 55 -17.55 -0.82 -26.49
N PRO A 56 -18.48 -1.67 -26.97
CA PRO A 56 -18.25 -2.56 -28.11
C PRO A 56 -18.04 -1.85 -29.47
N HIS A 57 -18.32 -0.54 -29.55
CA HIS A 57 -18.12 0.27 -30.75
C HIS A 57 -16.80 1.05 -30.76
N HIS A 58 -15.92 0.82 -29.77
CA HIS A 58 -14.59 1.42 -29.71
C HIS A 58 -13.61 0.63 -30.60
N GLY A 59 -13.80 0.74 -31.91
CA GLY A 59 -13.01 0.03 -32.91
C GLY A 59 -13.70 0.13 -34.26
N GLY A 60 -13.71 1.34 -34.83
CA GLY A 60 -14.01 1.52 -36.25
C GLY A 60 -12.86 1.04 -37.11
#